data_AF-A0A918DXZ8-F1
#
_entry.id   AF-A0A918DXZ8-F1
#
_cell.length_a   1.000
_cell.length_b   1.000
_cell.length_c   1.000
_cell.angle_alpha   90.00
_cell.angle_beta   90.00
_cell.angle_gamma   90.00
#
_symmetry.space_group_name_H-M   'P 1'
#
loop_
_entity.id
_entity.type
_entity.pdbx_description
1 polymer ?
#
loop_
_entity_poly.entity_id
_entity_poly.type
_entity_poly.pdbx_seq_one_letter_code
_entity_poly.pdbx_strand_id
1 'polypeptide(L)'
;MQSLLIVTELYGFDAEAGCLRARCHDNRLLQVEAEPGQTVNCDALAAQRCPFFLLCDRPAKPVGDALSLSPRALISVVPFSAEEVEAMLASGQAEQVLEQSLHGQGF
;
A
#
# COMPACT_ATOMS: atom_id res chain seq x y z
N MET A 1 12.99 -7.85 4.55
CA MET A 1 12.11 -7.08 5.46
C MET A 1 10.92 -6.65 4.63
N GLN A 2 9.75 -7.16 4.96
CA GLN A 2 8.48 -6.80 4.32
C GLN A 2 7.96 -5.47 4.88
N SER A 3 7.01 -4.84 4.19
CA SER A 3 6.31 -3.65 4.68
C SER A 3 4.81 -3.80 4.48
N LEU A 4 4.05 -3.46 5.52
CA LEU A 4 2.60 -3.39 5.47
C LEU A 4 2.20 -1.91 5.49
N LEU A 5 1.30 -1.52 4.59
CA LEU A 5 0.78 -0.16 4.48
C LEU A 5 -0.75 -0.23 4.51
N ILE A 6 -1.40 0.78 5.09
CA ILE A 6 -2.86 0.92 5.00
C ILE A 6 -3.14 2.05 4.02
N VAL A 7 -3.73 1.71 2.88
CA VAL A 7 -4.11 2.65 1.83
C VAL A 7 -5.56 3.07 2.07
N THR A 8 -5.78 4.37 2.24
CA THR A 8 -7.10 4.95 2.53
C THR A 8 -7.71 5.65 1.32
N GLU A 9 -6.91 6.03 0.33
CA GLU A 9 -7.38 6.69 -0.88
C GLU A 9 -6.54 6.29 -2.09
N LEU A 10 -7.17 6.12 -3.24
CA LEU A 10 -6.53 5.86 -4.54
C LEU A 10 -6.86 7.00 -5.50
N TYR A 11 -5.83 7.65 -6.04
CA TYR A 11 -5.98 8.75 -7.00
C TYR A 11 -5.95 8.29 -8.46
N GLY A 12 -5.67 7.00 -8.70
CA GLY A 12 -5.56 6.41 -10.03
C GLY A 12 -4.14 6.44 -10.59
N PHE A 13 -4.01 5.94 -11.81
CA PHE A 13 -2.74 5.85 -12.53
C PHE A 13 -2.45 7.16 -13.30
N ASP A 14 -1.31 7.77 -13.00
CA ASP A 14 -0.79 8.94 -13.69
C ASP A 14 0.14 8.47 -14.82
N ALA A 15 -0.34 8.59 -16.06
CA ALA A 15 0.40 8.12 -17.23
C ALA A 15 1.61 9.01 -17.57
N GLU A 16 1.60 10.28 -17.18
CA GLU A 16 2.72 11.21 -17.43
C GLU A 16 3.87 10.95 -16.45
N ALA A 17 3.54 10.72 -15.18
CA ALA A 17 4.49 10.36 -14.13
C ALA A 17 4.85 8.87 -14.12
N GLY A 18 4.09 8.02 -14.83
CA GLY A 18 4.30 6.58 -14.87
C GLY A 18 4.11 5.90 -13.51
N CYS A 19 3.21 6.40 -12.66
CA CYS A 19 2.96 5.81 -11.34
C CYS A 19 1.49 5.89 -10.94
N LEU A 20 1.05 4.90 -10.15
CA LEU A 20 -0.22 4.97 -9.43
C LEU A 20 -0.01 5.72 -8.12
N ARG A 21 -0.89 6.69 -7.84
CA ARG A 21 -0.81 7.51 -6.63
C ARG A 21 -1.90 7.09 -5.65
N ALA A 22 -1.53 6.98 -4.40
CA ALA A 22 -2.42 6.59 -3.31
C ALA A 22 -2.08 7.38 -2.04
N ARG A 23 -2.99 7.38 -1.07
CA ARG A 23 -2.76 7.95 0.26
C ARG A 23 -2.78 6.86 1.31
N CYS A 24 -1.82 6.90 2.21
CA CYS A 24 -1.80 6.05 3.38
C CYS A 24 -2.59 6.67 4.54
N HIS A 25 -2.98 5.84 5.51
CA HIS A 25 -3.66 6.29 6.73
C HIS A 25 -2.87 7.34 7.54
N ASP A 26 -1.53 7.26 7.55
CA ASP A 26 -0.63 8.27 8.15
C ASP A 26 -0.54 9.58 7.31
N ASN A 27 -1.49 9.81 6.41
CA ASN A 27 -1.58 10.96 5.52
C ASN A 27 -0.44 11.10 4.49
N ARG A 28 0.56 10.21 4.51
CA ARG A 28 1.66 10.13 3.54
C ARG A 28 1.17 9.73 2.15
N LEU A 29 1.77 10.33 1.12
CA LEU A 29 1.53 9.93 -0.26
C LEU A 29 2.30 8.64 -0.55
N LEU A 30 1.65 7.69 -1.23
CA LEU A 30 2.26 6.48 -1.77
C LEU A 30 2.27 6.56 -3.30
N GLN A 31 3.42 6.28 -3.89
CA GLN A 31 3.62 6.17 -5.32
C GLN A 31 4.01 4.74 -5.64
N VAL A 32 3.24 4.10 -6.51
CA VAL A 32 3.55 2.78 -7.04
C VAL A 32 4.05 2.99 -8.45
N GLU A 33 5.37 2.90 -8.62
CA GLU A 33 6.01 3.10 -9.91
C GLU A 33 5.62 1.98 -10.88
N ALA A 34 5.34 2.34 -12.12
CA ALA A 34 5.18 1.40 -13.22
C ALA A 34 6.39 1.48 -14.15
N GLU A 35 6.95 0.33 -14.49
CA GLU A 35 7.95 0.21 -15.56
C GLU A 35 7.26 -0.25 -16.86
N PRO A 36 7.81 0.09 -18.05
CA PRO A 36 7.32 -0.45 -19.31
C PRO A 36 7.30 -1.98 -19.30
N GLY A 37 6.11 -2.57 -19.44
CA GLY A 37 5.91 -4.03 -19.36
C GLY A 37 5.68 -4.58 -17.94
N GLN A 38 5.69 -3.73 -16.91
CA GLN A 38 5.48 -4.12 -15.51
C GLN A 38 4.49 -3.16 -14.82
N THR A 39 3.24 -3.19 -15.28
CA THR A 39 2.12 -2.39 -14.75
C THR A 39 1.18 -3.20 -13.85
N VAL A 40 1.45 -4.50 -13.65
CA VAL A 40 0.56 -5.43 -12.93
C VAL A 40 0.22 -4.96 -11.52
N ASN A 41 1.17 -4.34 -10.82
CA ASN A 41 0.95 -3.80 -9.48
C ASN A 41 -0.03 -2.62 -9.52
N CYS A 42 0.11 -1.73 -10.51
CA CYS A 42 -0.78 -0.59 -10.68
C CYS A 42 -2.19 -1.04 -11.07
N ASP A 43 -2.30 -2.01 -11.98
CA ASP A 43 -3.58 -2.58 -12.41
C ASP A 43 -4.31 -3.28 -11.25
N ALA A 44 -3.59 -4.11 -10.49
CA ALA A 44 -4.12 -4.80 -9.31
C ALA A 44 -4.66 -3.84 -8.26
N LEU A 45 -3.99 -2.70 -8.06
CA LEU A 45 -4.40 -1.67 -7.09
C LEU A 45 -5.50 -0.76 -7.61
N ALA A 46 -5.53 -0.44 -8.92
CA ALA A 46 -6.51 0.46 -9.50
C ALA A 46 -7.95 -0.03 -9.34
N ALA A 47 -8.15 -1.35 -9.24
CA ALA A 47 -9.46 -1.97 -9.04
C ALA A 47 -9.86 -2.15 -7.55
N GLN A 48 -8.98 -1.83 -6.60
CA GLN A 48 -9.24 -2.05 -5.18
C GLN A 48 -10.19 -1.00 -4.60
N ARG A 49 -10.99 -1.43 -3.62
CA ARG A 49 -11.81 -0.52 -2.82
C ARG A 49 -11.03 -0.11 -1.58
N CYS A 50 -11.01 1.20 -1.32
CA CYS A 50 -10.39 1.76 -0.13
C CYS A 50 -11.37 1.78 1.06
N PRO A 51 -10.87 1.69 2.30
CA PRO A 51 -9.47 1.43 2.67
C PRO A 51 -9.07 -0.05 2.57
N PHE A 52 -7.78 -0.34 2.37
CA PHE A 52 -7.26 -1.71 2.35
C PHE A 52 -5.82 -1.81 2.88
N PHE A 53 -5.41 -3.02 3.26
CA PHE A 53 -4.04 -3.32 3.62
C PHE A 53 -3.23 -3.77 2.40
N LEU A 54 -2.09 -3.14 2.21
CA LEU A 54 -1.12 -3.45 1.16
C LEU A 54 0.14 -4.04 1.78
N LEU A 55 0.35 -5.33 1.57
CA LEU A 55 1.58 -6.01 1.91
C LEU A 55 2.57 -5.90 0.75
N CYS A 56 3.82 -5.60 1.04
CA CYS A 56 4.91 -5.52 0.09
C CYS A 56 6.10 -6.33 0.61
N ASP A 57 6.68 -7.18 -0.24
CA ASP A 57 7.90 -7.94 0.10
C ASP A 57 9.12 -7.03 0.33
N ARG A 58 9.10 -5.83 -0.25
CA ARG A 58 10.17 -4.85 -0.17
C ARG A 58 9.68 -3.59 0.55
N PRO A 59 10.57 -2.92 1.32
CA PRO A 59 10.20 -1.68 1.95
C PRO A 59 9.97 -0.57 0.93
N ALA A 60 8.90 0.19 1.16
CA ALA A 60 8.68 1.44 0.43
C ALA A 60 9.79 2.43 0.78
N LYS A 61 10.35 3.09 -0.23
CA LYS A 61 11.46 4.03 -0.05
C LYS A 61 10.91 5.44 0.07
N PRO A 62 11.36 6.25 1.03
CA PRO A 62 11.00 7.66 1.07
C PRO A 62 11.63 8.39 -0.14
N VAL A 63 10.79 9.12 -0.89
CA VAL A 63 11.17 9.98 -2.02
C VAL A 63 10.51 11.34 -1.78
N GLY A 64 11.28 12.27 -1.20
CA GLY A 64 10.74 13.55 -0.73
C GLY A 64 9.72 13.32 0.38
N ASP A 65 8.50 13.82 0.19
CA ASP A 65 7.37 13.66 1.12
C ASP A 65 6.50 12.41 0.84
N ALA A 66 6.87 11.63 -0.18
CA ALA A 66 6.14 10.43 -0.59
C ALA A 66 6.91 9.15 -0.26
N LEU A 67 6.19 8.04 -0.21
CA LEU A 67 6.73 6.67 -0.21
C LEU A 67 6.65 6.13 -1.63
N SER A 68 7.75 5.58 -2.15
CA SER A 68 7.79 4.94 -3.46
C SER A 68 7.91 3.43 -3.32
N LEU A 69 7.03 2.70 -4.00
CA LEU A 69 7.07 1.27 -4.17
C LEU A 69 7.67 0.94 -5.53
N SER A 70 8.71 0.11 -5.49
CA SER A 70 9.36 -0.37 -6.71
C SER A 70 8.38 -1.18 -7.57
N PRO A 71 8.41 -1.03 -8.90
CA PRO A 71 7.62 -1.86 -9.82
C PRO A 71 7.92 -3.35 -9.64
N ARG A 72 9.13 -3.69 -9.18
CA ARG A 72 9.61 -5.05 -8.90
C ARG A 72 9.30 -5.56 -7.50
N ALA A 73 8.63 -4.76 -6.66
CA ALA A 73 8.12 -5.25 -5.39
C ALA A 73 6.95 -6.20 -5.67
N LEU A 74 6.93 -7.35 -4.98
CA LEU A 74 5.73 -8.16 -4.92
C LEU A 74 4.77 -7.49 -3.94
N ILE A 75 3.57 -7.20 -4.42
CA ILE A 75 2.50 -6.63 -3.62
C ILE A 75 1.39 -7.66 -3.43
N SER A 76 0.70 -7.57 -2.30
CA SER A 76 -0.50 -8.35 -2.05
C SER A 76 -1.49 -7.51 -1.26
N VAL A 77 -2.75 -7.52 -1.67
CA VAL A 77 -3.83 -6.89 -0.91
C VAL A 77 -4.36 -7.91 0.07
N VAL A 78 -4.32 -7.58 1.36
CA VAL A 78 -4.79 -8.51 2.40
C VAL A 78 -6.32 -8.60 2.30
N PRO A 79 -6.92 -9.80 2.36
CA PRO A 79 -8.35 -10.01 2.10
C PRO A 79 -9.23 -9.59 3.29
N PHE A 80 -9.14 -8.33 3.69
CA PHE A 80 -10.06 -7.68 4.61
C PHE A 80 -11.04 -6.82 3.82
N SER A 81 -12.29 -6.74 4.29
CA SER A 81 -13.28 -5.84 3.73
C SER A 81 -12.93 -4.39 4.08
N ALA A 82 -13.26 -3.43 3.21
CA ALA A 82 -13.04 -2.01 3.47
C ALA A 82 -13.64 -1.55 4.81
N GLU A 83 -14.82 -2.07 5.16
CA GLU A 83 -15.50 -1.82 6.44
C GLU A 83 -14.71 -2.34 7.65
N GLU A 84 -14.06 -3.51 7.52
CA GLU A 84 -13.23 -4.09 8.58
C GLU A 84 -11.97 -3.24 8.80
N VAL A 85 -11.36 -2.78 7.71
CA VAL A 85 -10.18 -1.89 7.76
C VAL A 85 -10.54 -0.54 8.35
N GLU A 86 -11.70 0.02 8.00
CA GLU A 86 -12.18 1.27 8.58
C GLU A 86 -12.48 1.14 10.07
N ALA A 87 -13.12 0.05 10.50
CA ALA A 87 -13.33 -0.23 11.92
C ALA A 87 -12.02 -0.40 12.71
N MET A 88 -11.00 -1.02 12.11
CA MET A 88 -9.66 -1.13 12.70
C MET A 88 -8.95 0.23 12.82
N LEU A 89 -9.08 1.10 11.81
CA LEU A 89 -8.57 2.47 11.87
C LEU A 89 -9.28 3.28 12.97
N ALA A 90 -10.61 3.22 13.04
CA ALA A 90 -11.41 3.94 14.02
C ALA A 90 -11.17 3.48 15.46
N SER A 91 -10.83 2.20 15.66
CA SER A 91 -10.51 1.63 16.98
C SER A 91 -9.06 1.88 17.43
N GLY A 92 -8.22 2.48 16.59
CA GLY A 92 -6.80 2.72 16.89
C GLY A 92 -5.94 1.44 16.88
N GLN A 93 -6.49 0.31 16.45
CA GLN A 93 -5.77 -0.98 16.39
C GLN A 93 -4.86 -1.11 15.16
N ALA A 94 -5.01 -0.21 14.18
CA ALA A 94 -4.22 -0.17 12.96
C ALA A 94 -2.71 -0.21 13.21
N GLU A 95 -2.21 0.58 14.17
CA GLU A 95 -0.79 0.65 14.50
C GLU A 95 -0.28 -0.69 15.05
N GLN A 96 -1.08 -1.35 15.91
CA GLN A 96 -0.73 -2.65 16.48
C GLN A 96 -0.65 -3.75 15.41
N VAL A 97 -1.53 -3.71 14.40
CA VAL A 97 -1.51 -4.65 13.28
C VAL A 97 -0.28 -4.42 12.39
N LEU A 98 0.07 -3.15 12.15
CA LEU A 98 1.28 -2.79 11.40
C LEU A 98 2.55 -3.25 12.12
N GLU A 99 2.64 -3.02 13.43
CA GLU A 99 3.76 -3.45 14.26
C GLU A 99 3.87 -4.98 14.36
N GLN A 100 2.74 -5.69 14.52
CA GLN A 100 2.73 -7.15 14.56
C GLN A 100 3.15 -7.77 13.22
N SER A 101 2.76 -7.17 12.10
CA SER A 101 3.11 -7.68 10.76
C SER A 101 4.58 -7.47 10.40
N LEU A 102 5.23 -6.47 11.01
CA LEU A 102 6.67 -6.23 10.90
C LEU A 102 7.49 -7.20 11.78
N HIS A 103 6.95 -7.63 12.93
CA HIS A 103 7.60 -8.57 13.85
C HIS A 103 7.22 -10.05 13.63
N GLY A 104 6.16 -10.32 12.87
CA GLY A 104 5.65 -11.65 12.56
C GLY A 104 6.41 -12.35 11.44
N GLN A 105 7.72 -12.57 11.62
CA GLN A 105 8.39 -13.72 11.01
C GLN A 105 8.53 -14.80 12.09
N GLY A 106 7.57 -15.72 12.11
CA GLY A 106 7.55 -16.85 13.04
C GLY A 106 6.31 -17.70 12.84
N PHE A 107 6.18 -18.31 11.67
CA PHE A 107 5.48 -19.60 11.54
C PHE A 107 6.54 -20.69 11.44
#